data_AF-A0A1V6JNZ6-F1
#
_entry.id   AF-A0A1V6JNZ6-F1
#
_cell.length_a   1.000
_cell.length_b   1.000
_cell.length_c   1.000
_cell.angle_alpha   90.00
_cell.angle_beta   90.00
_cell.angle_gamma   90.00
#
_symmetry.space_group_name_H-M   'P 1'
#
loop_
_entity.id
_entity.type
_entity.pdbx_description
1 polymer ?
#
loop_
_entity_poly.entity_id
_entity_poly.type
_entity_poly.pdbx_seq_one_letter_code
_entity_poly.pdbx_strand_id
1 'polypeptide(L)'
;MYPFLAMLVAIFINYIFHCLEQSSWLKKTLRVNVLPYIFLFMVCVNPVSRMINTTISPKEFLWEVERYRIGYILKDALKGKSDLNGYTLLHKGYAAHFYFYVTVMSHKGIDIALKKEANNLQPNDKVFAQQEEMKDYIVRNYAYKVLKKEEDVVFYQIINPLDHE
;
A
#
# COMPACT_ATOMS: atom_id res chain seq x y z
N MET A 1 -18.12 -11.04 5.73
CA MET A 1 -18.99 -11.60 4.66
C MET A 1 -18.27 -12.65 3.80
N TYR A 2 -16.99 -12.46 3.44
CA TYR A 2 -16.25 -13.40 2.58
C TYR A 2 -16.08 -14.86 3.10
N PRO A 3 -15.89 -15.15 4.40
CA PRO A 3 -15.65 -16.52 4.85
C PRO A 3 -16.84 -17.47 4.66
N PHE A 4 -18.06 -16.99 4.96
CA PHE A 4 -19.29 -17.78 4.76
C PHE A 4 -19.57 -18.03 3.28
N LEU A 5 -19.36 -17.03 2.44
CA LEU A 5 -19.51 -17.18 0.99
C LEU A 5 -18.50 -18.18 0.43
N ALA A 6 -17.24 -18.13 0.88
CA ALA A 6 -16.21 -19.09 0.50
C ALA A 6 -16.60 -20.52 0.88
N MET A 7 -17.17 -20.71 2.09
CA MET A 7 -17.67 -22.01 2.54
C MET A 7 -18.82 -22.53 1.65
N LEU A 8 -19.80 -21.68 1.31
CA LEU A 8 -20.90 -22.05 0.42
C LEU A 8 -20.39 -22.43 -0.99
N VAL A 9 -19.45 -21.66 -1.53
CA VAL A 9 -18.81 -21.95 -2.82
C VAL A 9 -18.05 -23.28 -2.75
N ALA A 10 -17.34 -23.56 -1.66
CA ALA A 10 -16.63 -24.82 -1.47
C ALA A 10 -17.60 -26.02 -1.42
N ILE A 11 -18.72 -25.90 -0.71
CA ILE A 11 -19.77 -26.94 -0.66
C ILE A 11 -20.32 -27.20 -2.07
N PHE A 12 -20.61 -26.14 -2.83
CA PHE A 12 -21.12 -26.24 -4.20
C PHE A 12 -20.12 -26.90 -5.16
N ILE A 13 -18.85 -26.51 -5.10
CA ILE A 13 -17.77 -27.13 -5.88
C ILE A 13 -17.64 -28.61 -5.52
N ASN A 14 -17.69 -28.96 -4.23
CA ASN A 14 -17.60 -30.34 -3.77
C ASN A 14 -18.79 -31.19 -4.26
N TYR A 15 -20.00 -30.63 -4.26
CA TYR A 15 -21.18 -31.28 -4.81
C TYR A 15 -21.01 -31.61 -6.31
N ILE A 16 -20.58 -30.64 -7.12
CA ILE A 16 -20.32 -30.86 -8.56
C ILE A 16 -19.22 -31.90 -8.74
N PHE A 17 -18.14 -31.83 -7.96
CA PHE A 17 -17.05 -32.80 -8.02
C PHE A 17 -17.55 -34.24 -7.84
N HIS A 18 -18.34 -34.51 -6.80
CA HIS A 18 -18.91 -35.84 -6.58
C HIS A 18 -19.93 -36.24 -7.64
N CYS A 19 -20.74 -35.32 -8.16
CA CYS A 19 -21.64 -35.62 -9.27
C CYS A 19 -20.87 -36.06 -10.52
N LEU A 20 -19.76 -35.38 -10.84
CA LEU A 20 -18.90 -35.75 -11.96
C LEU A 20 -18.18 -37.08 -11.70
N GLU A 21 -17.72 -37.32 -10.47
CA GLU A 21 -17.03 -38.54 -10.06
C GLU A 21 -17.92 -39.78 -10.14
N GLN A 22 -19.16 -39.67 -9.68
CA GLN A 22 -20.11 -40.78 -9.58
C GLN A 22 -20.88 -41.06 -10.89
N SER A 23 -20.79 -40.16 -11.87
CA SER A 23 -21.49 -40.31 -13.16
C SER A 23 -21.11 -41.61 -13.89
N SER A 24 -22.10 -42.50 -14.05
CA SER A 24 -21.94 -43.81 -14.68
C SER A 24 -21.67 -43.74 -16.18
N TRP A 25 -22.11 -42.66 -16.84
CA TRP A 25 -21.84 -42.40 -18.25
C TRP A 25 -20.34 -42.21 -18.51
N LEU A 26 -19.64 -41.53 -17.60
CA LEU A 26 -18.20 -41.25 -17.73
C LEU A 26 -17.33 -42.46 -17.39
N LYS A 27 -17.74 -43.26 -16.38
CA LYS A 27 -17.04 -44.49 -15.99
C LYS A 27 -17.08 -45.58 -17.07
N LYS A 28 -18.08 -45.57 -17.95
CA LYS A 28 -18.20 -46.52 -19.06
C LYS A 28 -17.25 -46.20 -20.22
N THR A 29 -16.96 -44.92 -20.45
CA THR A 29 -16.15 -44.45 -21.59
C THR A 29 -14.66 -44.34 -21.24
N LEU A 30 -14.32 -44.03 -19.99
CA LEU A 30 -12.94 -43.84 -19.54
C LEU A 30 -12.60 -44.79 -18.40
N ARG A 31 -11.43 -45.46 -18.49
CA ARG A 31 -10.89 -46.32 -17.43
C ARG A 31 -10.59 -45.56 -16.14
N VAL A 32 -10.32 -44.25 -16.24
CA VAL A 32 -10.10 -43.33 -15.11
C VAL A 32 -10.92 -42.07 -15.36
N ASN A 33 -11.74 -41.67 -14.39
CA ASN A 33 -12.56 -40.47 -14.48
C ASN A 33 -11.73 -39.22 -14.11
N VAL A 34 -11.10 -38.60 -15.11
CA VAL A 34 -10.26 -37.39 -14.93
C VAL A 34 -11.07 -36.10 -14.90
N LEU A 35 -12.35 -36.14 -15.26
CA LEU A 35 -13.19 -34.96 -15.45
C LEU A 35 -13.38 -34.11 -14.16
N PRO A 36 -13.57 -34.69 -12.96
CA PRO A 36 -13.68 -33.89 -11.72
C PRO A 36 -12.43 -33.04 -11.46
N TYR A 37 -11.24 -33.55 -11.82
CA TYR A 37 -9.98 -32.84 -11.66
C TYR A 37 -9.79 -31.74 -12.70
N ILE A 38 -10.22 -31.98 -13.94
CA ILE A 38 -10.26 -30.94 -14.98
C ILE A 38 -11.21 -29.80 -14.54
N PHE A 39 -12.38 -30.13 -13.99
CA PHE A 39 -13.30 -29.15 -13.43
C PHE A 39 -12.64 -28.30 -12.33
N LEU A 40 -12.00 -28.95 -11.34
CA LEU A 40 -11.27 -28.22 -10.29
C LEU A 40 -10.19 -27.31 -10.87
N PHE A 41 -9.42 -27.80 -11.84
CA PHE A 41 -8.40 -27.00 -12.51
C PHE A 41 -9.02 -25.76 -13.18
N MET A 42 -10.12 -25.90 -13.92
CA MET A 42 -10.78 -24.77 -14.58
C MET A 42 -11.35 -23.74 -13.59
N VAL A 43 -11.92 -24.19 -12.48
CA VAL A 43 -12.45 -23.28 -11.45
C VAL A 43 -11.31 -22.50 -10.78
N CYS A 44 -10.19 -23.17 -10.53
CA CYS A 44 -9.06 -22.58 -9.81
C CYS A 44 -8.08 -21.79 -10.69
N VAL A 45 -7.99 -22.05 -12.00
CA VAL A 45 -6.95 -21.43 -12.85
C VAL A 45 -7.04 -19.91 -12.89
N ASN A 46 -8.25 -19.35 -13.00
CA ASN A 46 -8.46 -17.90 -13.05
C ASN A 46 -8.12 -17.21 -11.72
N PRO A 47 -8.69 -17.62 -10.56
CA PRO A 47 -8.35 -16.98 -9.28
C PRO A 47 -6.87 -17.16 -8.92
N VAL A 48 -6.27 -18.32 -9.17
CA VAL A 48 -4.84 -18.54 -8.91
C VAL A 48 -3.96 -17.68 -9.82
N SER A 49 -4.28 -17.59 -11.11
CA SER A 49 -3.56 -16.73 -12.05
C SER A 49 -3.66 -15.25 -11.65
N ARG A 50 -4.85 -14.79 -11.26
CA ARG A 50 -5.03 -13.42 -10.75
C ARG A 50 -4.20 -13.18 -9.49
N MET A 51 -4.22 -14.10 -8.53
CA MET A 51 -3.42 -14.00 -7.31
C MET A 51 -1.92 -13.91 -7.61
N ILE A 52 -1.41 -14.76 -8.52
CA ILE A 52 -0.01 -14.73 -8.95
C ILE A 52 0.33 -13.37 -9.57
N ASN A 53 -0.51 -12.88 -10.49
CA ASN A 53 -0.27 -11.62 -11.18
C ASN A 53 -0.31 -10.42 -10.21
N THR A 54 -1.15 -10.44 -9.19
CA THR A 54 -1.24 -9.33 -8.22
C THR A 54 -0.17 -9.39 -7.13
N THR A 55 0.38 -10.56 -6.81
CA THR A 55 1.36 -10.70 -5.71
C THR A 55 2.82 -10.80 -6.19
N ILE A 56 3.08 -11.50 -7.29
CA ILE A 56 4.45 -11.75 -7.78
C ILE A 56 4.90 -10.64 -8.74
N SER A 57 4.00 -10.11 -9.55
CA SER A 57 4.31 -9.03 -10.49
C SER A 57 3.20 -8.00 -10.53
N PRO A 58 2.91 -7.33 -9.38
CA PRO A 58 1.94 -6.26 -9.35
C PRO A 58 2.35 -5.22 -10.40
N LYS A 59 1.46 -5.01 -11.38
CA LYS A 59 1.58 -3.86 -12.26
C LYS A 59 1.16 -2.67 -11.43
N GLU A 60 2.12 -1.86 -11.01
CA GLU A 60 1.84 -0.61 -10.32
C GLU A 60 1.12 0.32 -11.28
N PHE A 61 -0.11 0.69 -10.95
CA PHE A 61 -0.83 1.70 -11.71
C PHE A 61 -0.33 3.09 -11.32
N LEU A 62 -0.37 4.08 -12.23
CA LEU A 62 0.14 5.43 -11.97
C LEU A 62 -0.48 6.08 -10.71
N TRP A 63 -1.78 5.88 -10.49
CA TRP A 63 -2.47 6.38 -9.30
C TRP A 63 -2.07 5.67 -7.99
N GLU A 64 -1.50 4.46 -8.07
CA GLU A 64 -0.93 3.75 -6.94
C GLU A 64 0.46 4.27 -6.63
N VAL A 65 1.27 4.54 -7.66
CA VAL A 65 2.61 5.14 -7.52
C VAL A 65 2.53 6.47 -6.78
N GLU A 66 1.55 7.31 -7.11
CA GLU A 66 1.25 8.52 -6.35
C GLU A 66 1.01 8.16 -4.88
N ARG A 67 0.01 7.34 -4.55
CA ARG A 67 -0.28 6.97 -3.13
C ARG A 67 0.89 6.35 -2.36
N TYR A 68 1.78 5.63 -3.04
CA TYR A 68 2.93 4.96 -2.42
C TYR A 68 4.23 5.80 -2.45
N ARG A 69 4.21 7.03 -2.98
CA ARG A 69 5.40 7.87 -3.14
C ARG A 69 6.19 8.07 -1.86
N ILE A 70 5.52 8.47 -0.78
CA ILE A 70 6.17 8.61 0.53
C ILE A 70 6.80 7.29 0.96
N GLY A 71 6.13 6.16 0.69
CA GLY A 71 6.69 4.83 0.95
C GLY A 71 7.99 4.56 0.20
N TYR A 72 8.08 4.95 -1.08
CA TYR A 72 9.33 4.82 -1.86
C TYR A 72 10.43 5.73 -1.33
N ILE A 73 10.13 6.99 -0.98
CA ILE A 73 11.09 7.92 -0.38
C ILE A 73 11.66 7.35 0.91
N LEU A 74 10.79 6.84 1.79
CA LEU A 74 11.20 6.22 3.05
C LEU A 74 12.05 4.95 2.81
N LYS A 75 11.65 4.12 1.84
CA LYS A 75 12.41 2.92 1.46
C LYS A 75 13.79 3.26 0.89
N ASP A 76 13.91 4.31 0.10
CA ASP A 76 15.18 4.74 -0.47
C ASP A 76 16.09 5.42 0.56
N ALA A 77 15.51 6.16 1.52
CA ALA A 77 16.24 6.69 2.66
C ALA A 77 16.82 5.57 3.54
N LEU A 78 16.09 4.47 3.77
CA LEU A 78 16.62 3.29 4.47
C LEU A 78 17.79 2.59 3.76
N LYS A 79 17.94 2.81 2.46
CA LYS A 79 19.07 2.35 1.63
C LYS A 79 20.21 3.37 1.55
N GLY A 80 20.10 4.50 2.23
CA GLY A 80 21.11 5.56 2.22
C GLY A 80 21.11 6.43 0.96
N LYS A 81 20.05 6.38 0.14
CA LYS A 81 19.96 7.21 -1.06
C LYS A 81 19.49 8.65 -0.79
N SER A 82 18.77 8.84 0.32
CA SER A 82 18.22 10.13 0.74
C SER A 82 18.43 10.30 2.24
N ASP A 83 18.98 11.44 2.64
CA ASP A 83 19.07 11.81 4.05
C ASP A 83 17.74 12.45 4.50
N LEU A 84 17.08 11.79 5.45
CA LEU A 84 15.85 12.26 6.09
C LEU A 84 16.05 12.55 7.58
N ASN A 85 17.30 12.59 8.05
CA ASN A 85 17.58 12.84 9.45
C ASN A 85 17.11 14.25 9.88
N GLY A 86 16.36 14.31 10.97
CA GLY A 86 15.71 15.52 11.49
C GLY A 86 14.50 15.99 10.68
N TYR A 87 14.00 15.21 9.73
CA TYR A 87 12.76 15.56 9.02
C TYR A 87 11.52 15.08 9.79
N THR A 88 10.41 15.77 9.57
CA THR A 88 9.08 15.34 10.00
C THR A 88 8.19 15.08 8.78
N LEU A 89 7.67 13.87 8.66
CA LEU A 89 6.64 13.51 7.70
C LEU A 89 5.29 14.01 8.21
N LEU A 90 4.60 14.82 7.40
CA LEU A 90 3.24 15.27 7.64
C LEU A 90 2.27 14.40 6.85
N HIS A 91 1.33 13.73 7.54
CA HIS A 91 0.35 12.87 6.88
C HIS A 91 -0.97 12.75 7.66
N LYS A 92 -2.07 13.13 7.02
CA LYS A 92 -3.43 12.97 7.56
C LYS A 92 -4.00 11.59 7.24
N GLY A 93 -4.64 10.99 8.22
CA GLY A 93 -5.40 9.75 8.06
C GLY A 93 -4.60 8.49 8.41
N TYR A 94 -4.85 7.40 7.70
CA TYR A 94 -4.24 6.11 8.00
C TYR A 94 -2.75 6.09 7.61
N ALA A 95 -1.87 5.96 8.60
CA ALA A 95 -0.42 6.12 8.46
C ALA A 95 0.38 4.87 8.86
N ALA A 96 -0.27 3.72 9.07
CA ALA A 96 0.36 2.51 9.62
C ALA A 96 1.61 2.06 8.83
N HIS A 97 1.55 2.20 7.51
CA HIS A 97 2.65 1.86 6.62
C HIS A 97 3.85 2.80 6.79
N PHE A 98 3.65 4.06 7.16
CA PHE A 98 4.74 5.00 7.47
C PHE A 98 5.36 4.76 8.84
N TYR A 99 4.54 4.41 9.84
CA TYR A 99 5.05 4.05 11.18
C TYR A 99 6.09 2.94 11.12
N PHE A 100 5.88 1.91 10.29
CA PHE A 100 6.87 0.86 10.08
C PHE A 100 8.23 1.41 9.66
N TYR A 101 8.27 2.25 8.62
CA TYR A 101 9.53 2.81 8.12
C TYR A 101 10.18 3.76 9.12
N VAL A 102 9.40 4.62 9.76
CA VAL A 102 9.85 5.55 10.80
C VAL A 102 10.49 4.79 11.97
N THR A 103 9.85 3.72 12.45
CA THR A 103 10.41 2.87 13.52
C THR A 103 11.71 2.19 13.08
N VAL A 104 11.77 1.64 11.86
CA VAL A 104 13.00 1.01 11.35
C VAL A 104 14.13 2.02 11.20
N MET A 105 13.84 3.25 10.75
CA MET A 105 14.81 4.35 10.66
C MET A 105 15.35 4.75 12.02
N SER A 106 14.46 4.90 13.01
CA SER A 106 14.84 5.20 14.39
C SER A 106 15.81 4.15 14.96
N HIS A 107 15.55 2.86 14.73
CA HIS A 107 16.47 1.78 15.12
C HIS A 107 17.83 1.83 14.41
N LYS A 108 17.92 2.49 13.25
CA LYS A 108 19.18 2.72 12.52
C LYS A 108 19.86 4.05 12.87
N GLY A 109 19.31 4.81 13.83
CA GLY A 109 19.85 6.11 14.24
C GLY A 109 19.50 7.25 13.27
N ILE A 110 18.52 7.07 12.39
CA ILE A 110 17.96 8.14 11.55
C ILE A 110 16.72 8.67 12.26
N ASP A 111 16.79 9.90 12.75
CA ASP A 111 15.69 10.56 13.45
C ASP A 111 14.70 11.13 12.43
N ILE A 112 13.49 10.58 12.44
CA ILE A 112 12.39 11.06 11.60
C ILE A 112 11.10 10.97 12.42
N ALA A 113 10.31 12.04 12.40
CA ALA A 113 9.02 12.08 13.08
C ALA A 113 7.87 11.92 12.10
N LEU A 114 6.73 11.45 12.60
CA LEU A 114 5.46 11.41 11.85
C LEU A 114 4.42 12.22 12.63
N LYS A 115 3.93 13.30 12.03
CA LYS A 115 2.84 14.11 12.58
C LYS A 115 1.61 14.00 11.70
N LYS A 116 0.44 13.92 12.34
CA LYS A 116 -0.87 13.85 11.65
C LYS A 116 -1.39 15.20 11.20
N GLU A 117 -0.87 16.26 11.80
CA GLU A 117 -1.30 17.63 11.62
C GLU A 117 -0.07 18.51 11.44
N ALA A 118 -0.24 19.59 10.68
CA ALA A 118 0.79 20.59 10.41
C ALA A 118 0.69 21.79 11.37
N ASN A 119 -0.02 21.67 12.49
CA ASN A 119 -0.08 22.69 13.51
C ASN A 119 1.20 22.71 14.37
N ASN A 120 1.50 23.87 14.95
CA ASN A 120 2.60 24.06 15.90
C ASN A 120 3.99 23.68 15.35
N LEU A 121 4.22 23.85 14.04
CA LEU A 121 5.57 23.72 13.47
C LEU A 121 6.43 24.88 13.97
N GLN A 122 7.66 24.56 14.38
CA GLN A 122 8.59 25.53 14.93
C GLN A 122 9.50 26.11 13.84
N PRO A 123 10.04 27.32 14.04
CA PRO A 123 11.10 27.84 13.20
C PRO A 123 12.25 26.84 13.03
N ASN A 124 12.72 26.69 11.79
CA ASN A 124 13.72 25.71 11.32
C ASN A 124 13.28 24.25 11.26
N ASP A 125 12.02 23.90 11.58
CA ASP A 125 11.52 22.54 11.36
C ASP A 125 11.65 22.16 9.88
N LYS A 126 12.22 20.99 9.62
CA LYS A 126 12.25 20.38 8.30
C LYS A 126 11.09 19.43 8.16
N VAL A 127 10.17 19.72 7.26
CA VAL A 127 8.95 18.91 7.07
C VAL A 127 8.82 18.48 5.61
N PHE A 128 8.11 17.39 5.36
CA PHE A 128 7.72 17.04 4.00
C PHE A 128 6.33 16.43 3.96
N ALA A 129 5.62 16.72 2.87
CA ALA A 129 4.24 16.34 2.69
C ALA A 129 3.94 16.01 1.23
N GLN A 130 3.02 15.09 1.02
CA GLN A 130 2.50 14.73 -0.29
C GLN A 130 1.07 15.24 -0.51
N GLN A 131 0.21 15.08 0.50
CA GLN A 131 -1.20 15.42 0.44
C GLN A 131 -1.40 16.92 0.18
N GLU A 132 -2.24 17.26 -0.80
CA GLU A 132 -2.53 18.66 -1.14
C GLU A 132 -3.00 19.46 0.07
N GLU A 133 -3.84 18.86 0.92
CA GLU A 133 -4.31 19.49 2.16
C GLU A 133 -3.15 19.93 3.09
N MET A 134 -2.12 19.10 3.23
CA MET A 134 -0.96 19.42 4.08
C MET A 134 -0.08 20.49 3.43
N LYS A 135 0.12 20.41 2.11
CA LYS A 135 0.88 21.42 1.35
C LYS A 135 0.19 22.78 1.43
N ASP A 136 -1.11 22.82 1.17
CA ASP A 136 -1.94 24.01 1.24
C ASP A 136 -1.94 24.61 2.66
N TYR A 137 -2.01 23.78 3.69
CA TYR A 137 -1.94 24.24 5.07
C TYR A 137 -0.61 24.94 5.37
N ILE A 138 0.53 24.35 4.96
CA ILE A 138 1.84 24.99 5.13
C ILE A 138 1.87 26.34 4.41
N VAL A 139 1.40 26.37 3.16
CA VAL A 139 1.44 27.57 2.31
C VAL A 139 0.63 28.71 2.92
N ARG A 140 -0.49 28.41 3.56
CA ARG A 140 -1.40 29.42 4.13
C ARG A 140 -1.00 29.92 5.50
N ASN A 141 -0.34 29.09 6.31
CA ASN A 141 -0.15 29.36 7.75
C ASN A 141 1.32 29.61 8.14
N TYR A 142 2.28 29.40 7.24
CA TYR A 142 3.71 29.56 7.57
C TYR A 142 4.47 30.30 6.47
N ALA A 143 5.47 31.08 6.86
CA ALA A 143 6.57 31.44 6.01
C ALA A 143 7.49 30.21 5.89
N TYR A 144 7.79 29.79 4.66
CA TYR A 144 8.56 28.57 4.40
C TYR A 144 9.58 28.76 3.29
N LYS A 145 10.58 27.89 3.28
CA LYS A 145 11.53 27.71 2.18
C LYS A 145 11.39 26.29 1.63
N VAL A 146 11.19 26.15 0.32
CA VAL A 146 11.24 24.83 -0.32
C VAL A 146 12.70 24.38 -0.39
N LEU A 147 13.00 23.24 0.23
CA LEU A 147 14.34 22.64 0.22
C LEU A 147 14.55 21.81 -1.03
N LYS A 148 13.55 21.00 -1.39
CA LYS A 148 13.54 20.18 -2.61
C LYS A 148 12.11 19.75 -2.93
N LYS A 149 11.91 19.35 -4.19
CA LYS A 149 10.66 18.75 -4.67
C LYS A 149 11.01 17.44 -5.37
N GLU A 150 10.38 16.36 -4.92
CA GLU A 150 10.51 15.03 -5.50
C GLU A 150 9.13 14.62 -6.00
N GLU A 151 8.89 14.85 -7.29
CA GLU A 151 7.60 14.63 -7.96
C GLU A 151 6.46 15.40 -7.27
N ASP A 152 5.56 14.70 -6.59
CA ASP A 152 4.40 15.24 -5.88
C ASP A 152 4.66 15.52 -4.38
N VAL A 153 5.84 15.14 -3.87
CA VAL A 153 6.28 15.38 -2.50
C VAL A 153 7.13 16.65 -2.43
N VAL A 154 6.80 17.53 -1.50
CA VAL A 154 7.52 18.79 -1.29
C VAL A 154 8.15 18.78 0.09
N PHE A 155 9.43 19.17 0.15
CA PHE A 155 10.21 19.30 1.37
C PHE A 155 10.35 20.79 1.71
N TYR A 156 9.98 21.15 2.92
CA TYR A 156 9.95 22.51 3.42
C TYR A 156 10.89 22.67 4.61
N GLN A 157 11.45 23.86 4.75
CA GLN A 157 11.97 24.38 6.01
C GLN A 157 11.04 25.49 6.47
N ILE A 158 10.49 25.35 7.68
CA ILE A 158 9.64 26.38 8.27
C ILE A 158 10.51 27.54 8.72
N ILE A 159 10.15 28.76 8.32
CA ILE A 159 10.85 29.98 8.73
C ILE A 159 10.18 30.50 10.00
N ASN A 160 8.89 30.86 9.92
CA ASN A 160 8.07 31.33 11.03
C ASN A 160 6.57 31.07 10.74
N PRO A 161 5.70 30.95 11.76
CA PRO A 161 4.26 31.03 11.58
C PRO A 161 3.85 32.38 10.96
N LEU A 162 2.80 32.40 10.14
CA LEU A 162 2.18 33.63 9.68
C LEU A 162 1.20 34.10 10.75
N ASP A 163 1.35 35.34 11.20
CA ASP A 163 0.38 35.97 12.08
C ASP A 163 -0.91 36.21 11.28
N HIS A 164 -1.95 35.43 11.59
CA HIS A 164 -3.29 35.72 11.11
C HIS A 164 -3.92 36.73 12.07
N GLU A 165 -3.80 38.02 11.75
CA GLU A 165 -4.62 39.09 12.36
C GLU A 165 -6.11 38.92 12.05
#